data_AF-A0A730MPP2-F1
#
_entry.id   AF-A0A730MPP2-F1
#
_cell.length_a   1.000
_cell.length_b   1.000
_cell.length_c   1.000
_cell.angle_alpha   90.00
_cell.angle_beta   90.00
_cell.angle_gamma   90.00
#
_symmetry.space_group_name_H-M   'P 1'
#
loop_
_entity.id
_entity.type
_entity.pdbx_description
1 polymer ?
#
loop_
_entity_poly.entity_id
_entity_poly.type
_entity_poly.pdbx_seq_one_letter_code
_entity_poly.pdbx_strand_id
1 'polypeptide(L)'
;SGDVTDNATLELNTGGTFDNAISGSGKVEKSGDDALTLSGANTYTGGTLISDGTLVASNVEALGTGDVTNNATLELNTGGTFDN
;
A
#
# COMPACT_ATOMS: atom_id res chain seq x y z
N SER A 1 5.61 16.74 -4.92
CA SER A 1 4.67 15.67 -4.55
C SER A 1 3.34 16.30 -4.17
N GLY A 2 2.26 15.55 -4.32
CA GLY A 2 0.91 15.96 -3.93
C GLY A 2 0.14 14.70 -3.53
N ASP A 3 -0.51 14.77 -2.38
CA ASP A 3 -1.26 13.64 -1.84
C ASP A 3 -2.38 13.20 -2.80
N VAL A 4 -2.74 11.93 -2.72
CA VAL A 4 -3.79 11.32 -3.54
C VAL A 4 -5.06 11.20 -2.72
N THR A 5 -6.19 11.63 -3.29
CA THR A 5 -7.52 11.26 -2.80
C THR A 5 -8.13 10.29 -3.79
N ASP A 6 -8.14 9.00 -3.45
CA ASP A 6 -8.72 7.94 -4.25
C ASP A 6 -10.10 7.53 -3.71
N ASN A 7 -11.11 7.59 -4.56
CA ASN A 7 -12.46 7.10 -4.28
C ASN A 7 -12.86 5.94 -5.22
N ALA A 8 -11.90 5.37 -5.95
CA ALA A 8 -12.11 4.28 -6.89
C ALA A 8 -11.03 3.20 -6.73
N THR A 9 -10.14 3.06 -7.71
CA THR A 9 -8.99 2.16 -7.67
C THR A 9 -7.76 2.94 -8.08
N LEU A 10 -6.79 3.01 -7.19
CA LEU A 10 -5.45 3.46 -7.49
C LEU A 10 -4.55 2.25 -7.77
N GLU A 11 -4.26 2.01 -9.04
CA GLU A 11 -3.29 0.99 -9.45
C GLU A 11 -1.85 1.54 -9.39
N LEU A 12 -0.99 0.83 -8.68
CA LEU A 12 0.44 1.09 -8.57
C LEU A 12 1.18 -0.07 -9.25
N ASN A 13 1.55 0.12 -10.52
CA ASN A 13 2.12 -0.93 -11.38
C ASN A 13 3.63 -0.79 -11.63
N THR A 14 4.31 0.08 -10.90
CA THR A 14 5.74 0.35 -11.02
C THR A 14 6.49 -0.10 -9.76
N GLY A 15 7.80 -0.30 -9.88
CA GLY A 15 8.67 -0.43 -8.72
C GLY A 15 9.07 0.92 -8.10
N GLY A 16 9.86 0.87 -7.02
CA GLY A 16 10.47 2.04 -6.39
C GLY A 16 9.79 2.45 -5.07
N THR A 17 9.69 3.75 -4.80
CA THR A 17 9.07 4.28 -3.58
C THR A 17 7.91 5.20 -3.93
N PHE A 18 6.77 4.97 -3.26
CA PHE A 18 5.61 5.85 -3.26
C PHE A 18 5.43 6.42 -1.85
N ASP A 19 5.76 7.71 -1.69
CA ASP A 19 5.82 8.41 -0.41
C ASP A 19 4.68 9.41 -0.17
N ASN A 20 3.85 9.68 -1.19
CA ASN A 20 2.67 10.53 -1.03
C ASN A 20 1.61 9.85 -0.14
N ALA A 21 0.88 10.64 0.64
CA ALA A 21 -0.26 10.11 1.38
C ALA A 21 -1.42 9.81 0.43
N ILE A 22 -2.13 8.71 0.67
CA ILE A 22 -3.32 8.27 -0.04
C ILE A 22 -4.49 8.30 0.94
N SER A 23 -5.59 8.92 0.55
CA SER A 23 -6.81 9.11 1.33
C SER A 23 -8.05 8.74 0.51
N GLY A 24 -9.22 8.65 1.13
CA GLY A 24 -10.50 8.43 0.46
C GLY A 24 -11.06 7.01 0.61
N SER A 25 -12.15 6.72 -0.08
CA SER A 25 -12.87 5.43 0.05
C SER A 25 -12.44 4.36 -0.95
N GLY A 26 -11.50 4.67 -1.84
CA GLY A 26 -11.02 3.77 -2.89
C GLY A 26 -10.07 2.69 -2.38
N LYS A 27 -9.76 1.75 -3.27
CA LYS A 27 -8.80 0.66 -3.03
C LYS A 27 -7.45 0.98 -3.66
N VAL A 28 -6.37 0.56 -3.02
CA VAL A 28 -5.04 0.53 -3.64
C VAL A 28 -4.80 -0.85 -4.22
N GLU A 29 -4.29 -0.92 -5.45
CA GLU A 29 -3.90 -2.17 -6.10
C GLU A 29 -2.41 -2.13 -6.46
N LYS A 30 -1.60 -3.00 -5.84
CA LYS A 30 -0.22 -3.25 -6.26
C LYS A 30 -0.22 -4.33 -7.34
N SER A 31 0.17 -3.94 -8.55
CA SER A 31 0.35 -4.82 -9.71
C SER A 31 1.77 -4.68 -10.27
N GLY A 32 2.11 -5.50 -11.27
CA GLY A 32 3.45 -5.55 -11.87
C GLY A 32 4.49 -6.25 -11.00
N ASP A 33 5.51 -6.79 -11.65
CA ASP A 33 6.45 -7.75 -11.05
C ASP A 33 7.43 -7.10 -10.04
N ASP A 34 7.70 -5.80 -10.20
CA ASP A 34 8.69 -5.09 -9.39
C ASP A 34 8.21 -4.83 -7.95
N ALA A 35 9.19 -4.64 -7.06
CA ALA A 35 8.95 -4.24 -5.68
C ALA A 35 8.62 -2.74 -5.58
N LEU A 36 7.51 -2.42 -4.91
CA LEU A 36 7.11 -1.06 -4.56
C LEU A 36 7.11 -0.89 -3.04
N THR A 37 7.84 0.12 -2.56
CA THR A 37 7.77 0.58 -1.17
C THR A 37 6.69 1.64 -1.05
N LEU A 38 5.69 1.37 -0.21
CA LEU A 38 4.69 2.32 0.19
C LEU A 38 5.09 2.90 1.56
N SER A 39 5.31 4.21 1.60
CA SER A 39 5.85 4.89 2.79
C SER A 39 5.05 6.12 3.24
N GLY A 40 4.06 6.56 2.46
CA GLY A 40 3.15 7.64 2.86
C GLY A 40 2.28 7.26 4.06
N ALA A 41 1.82 8.25 4.83
CA ALA A 41 0.85 8.05 5.90
C ALA A 41 -0.56 7.95 5.30
N ASN A 42 -1.02 6.72 5.10
CA ASN A 42 -2.21 6.43 4.32
C ASN A 42 -3.47 6.29 5.17
N THR A 43 -4.59 6.82 4.67
CA THR A 43 -5.89 6.84 5.36
C THR A 43 -7.04 6.31 4.49
N TYR A 44 -6.73 5.74 3.32
CA TYR A 44 -7.75 5.13 2.48
C TYR A 44 -8.44 3.96 3.17
N THR A 45 -9.72 3.76 2.90
CA THR A 45 -10.56 2.79 3.61
C THR A 45 -11.01 1.61 2.74
N GLY A 46 -10.83 1.66 1.41
CA GLY A 46 -11.27 0.60 0.50
C GLY A 46 -10.38 -0.66 0.48
N GLY A 47 -9.29 -0.66 1.23
CA GLY A 47 -8.37 -1.79 1.36
C GLY A 47 -7.24 -1.82 0.34
N THR A 48 -6.40 -2.86 0.45
CA THR A 48 -5.23 -3.07 -0.42
C THR A 48 -5.35 -4.42 -1.11
N LEU A 49 -5.22 -4.43 -2.43
CA LEU A 49 -5.03 -5.65 -3.22
C LEU A 49 -3.58 -5.73 -3.68
N ILE A 50 -2.91 -6.84 -3.40
CA ILE A 50 -1.58 -7.13 -3.97
C ILE A 50 -1.80 -8.24 -4.99
N SER A 51 -1.91 -7.86 -6.25
CA SER A 51 -2.17 -8.79 -7.36
C SER A 51 -0.88 -9.41 -7.90
N ASP A 52 0.23 -8.67 -7.93
CA ASP A 52 1.54 -9.16 -8.37
C ASP A 52 2.73 -8.42 -7.72
N GLY A 53 3.91 -9.04 -7.80
CA GLY A 53 5.18 -8.52 -7.30
C GLY A 53 5.24 -8.43 -5.77
N THR A 54 5.92 -7.38 -5.28
CA THR A 54 6.11 -7.13 -3.84
C THR A 54 5.60 -5.75 -3.45
N LEU A 55 4.74 -5.69 -2.43
CA LEU A 55 4.45 -4.46 -1.71
C LEU A 55 5.25 -4.44 -0.40
N VAL A 56 6.10 -3.45 -0.23
CA VAL A 56 6.84 -3.20 1.03
C VAL A 56 6.13 -2.08 1.79
N ALA A 57 5.54 -2.39 2.94
CA ALA A 57 5.00 -1.40 3.86
C ALA A 57 6.11 -0.96 4.83
N SER A 58 6.60 0.27 4.70
CA SER A 58 7.80 0.73 5.43
C SER A 58 7.52 1.33 6.81
N ASN A 59 6.25 1.55 7.15
CA ASN A 59 5.82 2.03 8.47
C ASN A 59 4.39 1.55 8.78
N VAL A 60 3.94 1.73 10.03
CA VAL A 60 2.63 1.24 10.49
C VAL A 60 1.45 1.93 9.77
N GLU A 61 1.66 3.14 9.25
CA GLU A 61 0.67 3.96 8.55
C GLU A 61 0.73 3.76 7.02
N ALA A 62 1.62 2.88 6.53
CA ALA A 62 1.84 2.69 5.11
C ALA A 62 0.65 2.01 4.42
N LEU A 63 -0.16 1.24 5.16
CA LEU A 63 -1.39 0.66 4.63
C LEU A 63 -2.59 1.46 5.12
N GLY A 64 -3.66 1.42 4.33
CA GLY A 64 -4.95 1.96 4.73
C GLY A 64 -5.60 1.14 5.85
N THR A 65 -6.84 1.52 6.20
CA THR A 65 -7.59 0.88 7.30
C THR A 65 -8.50 -0.27 6.83
N GLY A 66 -8.62 -0.48 5.52
CA GLY A 66 -9.37 -1.59 4.95
C GLY A 66 -8.56 -2.89 4.90
N ASP A 67 -9.24 -3.98 4.53
CA ASP A 67 -8.62 -5.30 4.46
C ASP A 67 -7.48 -5.36 3.42
N VAL A 68 -6.52 -6.26 3.68
CA VAL A 68 -5.45 -6.58 2.73
C VAL A 68 -5.74 -7.93 2.09
N THR A 69 -5.97 -7.93 0.78
CA THR A 69 -6.00 -9.15 -0.04
C THR A 69 -4.61 -9.35 -0.66
N ASN A 70 -3.86 -10.32 -0.16
CA ASN A 70 -2.51 -10.60 -0.67
C ASN A 70 -2.47 -11.87 -1.53
N ASN A 71 -2.34 -11.70 -2.85
CA ASN A 71 -2.17 -12.80 -3.80
C ASN A 71 -0.70 -12.97 -4.26
N ALA A 72 0.21 -12.12 -3.76
CA ALA A 72 1.64 -12.16 -4.07
C ALA A 72 2.45 -11.96 -2.78
N THR A 73 3.36 -10.98 -2.74
CA THR A 73 4.22 -10.73 -1.57
C THR A 73 3.88 -9.42 -0.87
N LEU A 74 3.59 -9.52 0.43
CA LEU A 74 3.57 -8.39 1.35
C LEU A 74 4.78 -8.49 2.27
N GLU A 75 5.62 -7.47 2.27
CA GLU A 75 6.72 -7.31 3.21
C GLU A 75 6.39 -6.19 4.20
N LEU A 76 6.35 -6.53 5.49
CA LEU A 76 6.22 -5.56 6.57
C LEU A 76 7.61 -5.17 7.04
N ASN A 77 8.13 -4.05 6.52
CA ASN A 77 9.40 -3.48 6.94
C ASN A 77 9.17 -2.31 7.90
N THR A 78 8.24 -2.52 8.83
CA THR A 78 7.95 -1.57 9.91
C THR A 78 8.77 -1.97 11.11
N GLY A 79 9.53 -1.04 11.71
CA GLY A 79 10.13 -1.30 13.02
C GLY A 79 9.02 -1.49 14.05
N GLY A 80 8.87 -2.70 14.60
CA GLY A 80 7.83 -3.00 15.58
C GLY A 80 7.89 -4.45 16.08
N THR A 81 7.26 -4.70 17.22
CA THR A 81 7.08 -6.06 17.74
C THR A 81 5.82 -6.65 17.10
N PHE A 82 5.93 -7.85 16.52
CA PHE A 82 4.75 -8.63 16.18
C PHE A 82 4.26 -9.31 17.46
N ASP A 83 3.22 -8.75 18.08
CA ASP A 83 2.56 -9.39 19.22
C ASP A 83 1.62 -10.47 18.68
N ASN A 84 1.87 -11.74 19.05
CA ASN A 84 1.05 -12.92 18.69
C ASN A 84 0.27 -13.42 19.90
#